data_AF-A0AA86J3W2-F1
#
_entry.id   AF-A0AA86J3W2-F1
#
_cell.length_a   1.000
_cell.length_b   1.000
_cell.length_c   1.000
_cell.angle_alpha   90.00
_cell.angle_beta   90.00
_cell.angle_gamma   90.00
#
_symmetry.space_group_name_H-M   'P 1'
#
loop_
_entity.id
_entity.type
_entity.pdbx_description
1 polymer ?
#
loop_
_entity_poly.entity_id
_entity_poly.type
_entity_poly.pdbx_seq_one_letter_code
_entity_poly.pdbx_strand_id
1 'polypeptide(L)'
;MKNGFAETPGELCPDCTAGPARENVRVAGGTPYEIWHTSDCPEWTVMQISLEAGSRRIKEQDAWAKELFPTVHERLKHAAESLPPDSPAQPFVDALTELVQAQADTTGFVVLHRWVEILERHFPPQLPDPEHTTE
;
A
#
# COMPACT_ATOMS: atom_id res chain seq x y z
N MET A 1 -14.60 1.49 28.20
CA MET A 1 -13.47 1.93 27.36
C MET A 1 -13.96 3.09 26.52
N LYS A 2 -13.57 4.32 26.86
CA LYS A 2 -13.79 5.48 26.00
C LYS A 2 -12.57 5.56 25.07
N ASN A 3 -12.79 5.69 23.78
CA ASN A 3 -11.72 5.83 22.80
C ASN A 3 -11.00 7.17 23.07
N GLY A 4 -9.69 7.13 23.32
CA GLY A 4 -8.89 8.27 23.80
C GLY A 4 -8.66 9.42 22.80
N PHE A 5 -9.35 9.42 21.66
CA PHE A 5 -9.14 10.45 20.66
C PHE A 5 -10.09 11.63 20.88
N ALA A 6 -9.54 12.85 20.86
CA ALA A 6 -10.33 14.08 20.80
C ALA A 6 -11.27 14.03 19.59
N GLU A 7 -12.58 14.09 19.82
CA GLU A 7 -13.60 14.00 18.77
C GLU A 7 -13.77 15.34 18.05
N THR A 8 -13.23 16.43 18.62
CA THR A 8 -13.29 17.79 18.06
C THR A 8 -11.94 18.54 18.10
N PRO A 9 -11.65 19.42 17.12
CA PRO A 9 -10.45 20.27 17.16
C PRO A 9 -10.44 21.16 18.42
N GLY A 10 -9.40 21.02 19.24
CA GLY A 10 -9.23 21.81 20.46
C GLY A 10 -9.72 21.16 21.76
N GLU A 11 -10.17 19.89 21.73
CA GLU A 11 -10.37 19.12 22.96
C GLU A 11 -9.02 18.81 23.62
N LEU A 12 -8.95 19.05 24.92
CA LEU A 12 -7.78 18.71 25.74
C LEU A 12 -7.61 17.19 25.79
N CYS A 13 -6.38 16.69 25.81
CA CYS A 13 -6.13 15.27 26.04
C CYS A 13 -6.80 14.84 27.36
N PRO A 14 -7.59 13.75 27.40
CA PRO A 14 -8.32 13.34 28.60
C PRO A 14 -7.39 12.90 29.74
N ASP A 15 -6.16 12.47 29.41
CA ASP A 15 -5.21 11.92 30.38
C ASP A 15 -4.29 12.98 30.99
N CYS A 16 -3.85 13.98 30.22
CA CYS A 16 -2.93 15.02 30.70
C CYS A 16 -3.50 16.45 30.63
N THR A 17 -4.70 16.62 30.08
CA THR A 17 -5.37 17.92 29.89
C THR A 17 -4.58 18.94 29.07
N ALA A 18 -3.56 18.50 28.35
CA ALA A 18 -2.75 19.36 27.51
C ALA A 18 -3.57 19.94 26.35
N GLY A 19 -3.36 21.22 26.10
CA GLY A 19 -3.90 21.96 24.96
C GLY A 19 -2.80 22.66 24.16
N PRO A 20 -3.18 23.55 23.23
CA PRO A 20 -2.23 24.28 22.39
C PRO A 20 -1.27 25.17 23.21
N ALA A 21 -0.05 24.68 23.42
CA ALA A 21 1.00 25.39 24.15
C ALA A 21 2.38 24.97 23.62
N ARG A 22 3.40 25.83 23.75
CA ARG A 22 4.73 25.60 23.17
C ARG A 22 5.48 24.45 23.86
N GLU A 23 5.18 24.23 25.12
CA GLU A 23 5.72 23.19 25.97
C GLU A 23 5.08 21.82 25.74
N ASN A 24 3.92 21.78 25.07
CA ASN A 24 3.19 20.55 24.81
C ASN A 24 3.58 19.96 23.45
N VAL A 25 3.56 18.63 23.38
CA VAL A 25 3.79 17.88 22.14
C VAL A 25 2.53 17.94 21.30
N ARG A 26 2.67 18.45 20.07
CA ARG A 26 1.60 18.45 19.06
C ARG A 26 1.72 17.23 18.16
N VAL A 27 0.65 16.45 18.06
CA VAL A 27 0.55 15.28 17.19
C VAL A 27 -0.57 15.52 16.19
N ALA A 28 -0.27 15.37 14.90
CA ALA A 28 -1.26 15.48 13.85
C ALA A 28 -2.09 14.19 13.78
N GLY A 29 -3.39 14.27 14.10
CA GLY A 29 -4.35 13.17 13.94
C GLY A 29 -4.99 13.11 12.54
N GLY A 30 -4.47 13.88 11.59
CA GLY A 30 -5.08 14.16 10.29
C GLY A 30 -5.72 15.56 10.29
N THR A 31 -5.50 16.38 9.26
CA THR A 31 -6.04 17.75 9.24
C THR A 31 -7.58 17.74 9.22
N PRO A 32 -8.29 18.52 10.06
CA PRO A 32 -7.82 19.58 10.98
C PRO A 32 -7.63 19.15 12.45
N TYR A 33 -7.52 17.86 12.74
CA TYR A 33 -7.44 17.31 14.10
C TYR A 33 -5.99 17.33 14.63
N GLU A 34 -5.76 18.15 15.64
CA GLU A 34 -4.51 18.20 16.40
C GLU A 34 -4.76 17.67 17.81
N ILE A 35 -3.87 16.80 18.28
CA ILE A 35 -3.88 16.28 19.65
C ILE A 35 -2.64 16.81 20.36
N TRP A 36 -2.82 17.27 21.59
CA TRP A 36 -1.77 17.87 22.40
C TRP A 36 -1.54 17.03 23.65
N HIS A 37 -0.26 16.80 23.98
CA HIS A 37 0.13 16.06 25.18
C HIS A 37 1.22 16.79 25.96
N THR A 38 1.22 16.69 27.28
CA THR A 38 2.44 16.96 28.06
C THR A 38 3.47 15.87 27.79
N SER A 39 4.75 16.16 28.00
CA SER A 39 5.84 15.20 27.76
C SER A 39 5.74 13.93 28.61
N ASP A 40 5.09 14.01 29.78
CA ASP A 40 4.90 12.93 30.75
C ASP A 40 3.53 12.25 30.64
N CYS A 41 2.73 12.59 29.63
CA CYS A 41 1.42 12.00 29.43
C CYS A 41 1.51 10.48 29.16
N PRO A 42 0.75 9.63 29.89
CA PRO A 42 0.72 8.19 29.65
C PRO A 42 0.24 7.83 28.25
N GLU A 43 -0.81 8.49 27.75
CA GLU A 43 -1.33 8.28 26.39
C GLU A 43 -0.27 8.62 25.32
N TRP A 44 0.46 9.72 25.50
CA TRP A 44 1.57 10.08 24.61
C TRP A 44 2.65 9.00 24.58
N THR A 45 3.02 8.48 25.75
CA THR A 45 4.01 7.40 25.87
C THR A 45 3.55 6.15 25.11
N VAL A 46 2.29 5.75 25.27
CA VAL A 46 1.71 4.60 24.55
C VAL A 46 1.69 4.84 23.04
N MET A 47 1.35 6.05 22.60
CA MET A 47 1.34 6.39 21.18
C MET A 47 2.75 6.35 20.58
N GLN A 48 3.76 6.86 21.27
CA GLN A 48 5.17 6.76 20.83
C GLN A 48 5.59 5.30 20.65
N ILE A 49 5.33 4.46 21.65
CA ILE A 49 5.63 3.03 21.58
C ILE A 49 4.94 2.39 20.37
N SER A 50 3.67 2.73 20.12
CA SER A 50 2.89 2.19 19.01
C SER A 50 3.43 2.65 17.65
N LEU A 51 3.81 3.92 17.52
CA LEU A 51 4.41 4.47 16.31
C LEU A 51 5.78 3.85 16.02
N GLU A 52 6.62 3.69 17.03
CA GLU A 52 7.93 3.04 16.91
C GLU A 52 7.79 1.56 16.54
N ALA A 53 6.91 0.83 17.22
CA ALA A 53 6.63 -0.57 16.91
C ALA A 53 6.05 -0.74 15.50
N GLY A 54 5.16 0.16 15.09
CA GLY A 54 4.61 0.20 13.73
C GLY A 54 5.69 0.46 12.68
N SER A 55 6.52 1.50 12.89
CA SER A 55 7.63 1.82 11.99
C SER A 55 8.63 0.67 11.88
N ARG A 56 8.95 0.01 13.00
CA ARG A 56 9.82 -1.17 13.01
C ARG A 56 9.22 -2.31 12.21
N ARG A 57 7.93 -2.61 12.41
CA ARG A 57 7.23 -3.67 11.67
C ARG A 57 7.25 -3.43 10.16
N ILE A 58 6.99 -2.19 9.71
CA ILE A 58 7.06 -1.85 8.28
C ILE A 58 8.46 -2.06 7.73
N LYS A 59 9.51 -1.63 8.46
CA LYS A 59 10.90 -1.85 8.05
C LYS A 59 11.26 -3.33 7.96
N GLU A 60 10.82 -4.13 8.93
CA GLU A 60 11.01 -5.59 8.94
C GLU A 60 10.29 -6.26 7.77
N GLN A 61 9.04 -5.87 7.48
CA GLN A 61 8.28 -6.36 6.33
C GLN A 61 8.95 -5.99 5.00
N ASP A 62 9.40 -4.75 4.85
CA ASP A 62 10.11 -4.30 3.66
C ASP A 62 11.44 -5.04 3.45
N ALA A 63 12.20 -5.27 4.53
CA ALA A 63 13.45 -6.02 4.47
C ALA A 63 13.20 -7.48 4.06
N TRP A 64 12.22 -8.14 4.71
CA TRP A 64 11.79 -9.48 4.35
C TRP A 64 11.33 -9.58 2.88
N ALA A 65 10.52 -8.62 2.43
CA ALA A 65 10.03 -8.61 1.05
C ALA A 65 11.18 -8.43 0.05
N LYS A 66 12.13 -7.53 0.31
CA LYS A 66 13.31 -7.33 -0.56
C LYS A 66 14.18 -8.57 -0.69
N GLU A 67 14.33 -9.32 0.41
CA GLU A 67 15.11 -10.57 0.41
C GLU A 67 14.35 -11.69 -0.33
N LEU A 68 13.04 -11.83 -0.08
CA LEU A 68 12.27 -12.97 -0.59
C LEU A 68 11.77 -12.77 -2.02
N PHE A 69 11.50 -11.52 -2.43
CA PHE A 69 10.83 -11.19 -3.69
C PHE A 69 11.51 -11.80 -4.94
N PRO A 70 12.85 -11.73 -5.12
CA PRO A 70 13.51 -12.36 -6.27
C PRO A 70 13.22 -13.87 -6.35
N THR A 71 13.21 -14.56 -5.21
CA THR A 71 12.99 -16.01 -5.15
C THR A 71 11.54 -16.41 -5.42
N VAL A 72 10.55 -15.62 -4.96
CA VAL A 72 9.13 -15.86 -5.34
C VAL A 72 8.87 -15.51 -6.80
N HIS A 73 9.53 -14.49 -7.33
CA HIS A 73 9.40 -14.06 -8.73
C HIS A 73 9.90 -15.14 -9.69
N GLU A 74 11.06 -15.75 -9.44
CA GLU A 74 11.55 -16.85 -10.28
C GLU A 74 10.65 -18.10 -10.20
N ARG A 75 10.05 -18.38 -9.04
CA ARG A 75 9.04 -19.46 -8.93
C ARG A 75 7.79 -19.18 -9.75
N LEU A 76 7.36 -17.91 -9.84
CA LEU A 76 6.26 -17.52 -10.71
C LEU A 76 6.60 -17.74 -12.18
N LYS A 77 7.81 -17.32 -12.62
CA LYS A 77 8.26 -17.53 -14.00
C LYS A 77 8.29 -19.01 -14.37
N HIS A 78 8.86 -19.86 -13.53
CA HIS A 78 8.86 -21.31 -13.77
C HIS A 78 7.44 -21.91 -13.79
N ALA A 79 6.52 -21.43 -12.96
CA ALA A 79 5.13 -21.86 -13.01
C ALA A 79 4.47 -21.43 -14.33
N ALA A 80 4.73 -20.22 -14.81
CA ALA A 80 4.23 -19.73 -16.10
C ALA A 80 4.77 -20.58 -17.27
N GLU A 81 6.06 -20.91 -17.27
CA GLU A 81 6.71 -21.76 -18.28
C GLU A 81 6.17 -23.20 -18.32
N SER A 82 5.57 -23.67 -17.22
CA SER A 82 5.00 -25.02 -17.13
C SER A 82 3.63 -25.15 -17.79
N LEU A 83 2.99 -24.04 -18.18
CA LEU A 83 1.69 -24.07 -18.82
C LEU A 83 1.80 -24.56 -20.27
N PRO A 84 0.77 -25.26 -20.78
CA PRO A 84 0.73 -25.64 -22.19
C PRO A 84 0.80 -24.38 -23.08
N PRO A 85 1.60 -24.43 -24.16
CA PRO A 85 1.54 -23.38 -25.18
C PRO A 85 0.11 -23.29 -25.73
N ASP A 86 -0.31 -22.08 -26.10
CA ASP A 86 -1.64 -21.76 -26.64
C ASP A 86 -2.82 -22.00 -25.66
N SER A 87 -2.54 -21.99 -24.36
CA SER A 87 -3.59 -21.93 -23.33
C SER A 87 -4.45 -20.67 -23.49
N PRO A 88 -5.79 -20.73 -23.37
CA PRO A 88 -6.63 -19.53 -23.30
C PRO A 88 -6.25 -18.56 -22.17
N ALA A 89 -5.53 -19.05 -21.15
CA ALA A 89 -5.03 -18.23 -20.05
C ALA A 89 -3.70 -17.51 -20.37
N GLN A 90 -3.09 -17.75 -21.54
CA GLN A 90 -1.78 -17.19 -21.89
C GLN A 90 -1.71 -15.67 -21.76
N PRO A 91 -2.69 -14.88 -22.25
CA PRO A 91 -2.64 -13.42 -22.09
C PRO A 91 -2.64 -12.97 -20.63
N PHE A 92 -3.32 -13.70 -19.74
CA PHE A 92 -3.31 -13.42 -18.30
C PHE A 92 -1.95 -13.71 -17.67
N VAL A 93 -1.33 -14.82 -18.06
CA VAL A 93 -0.02 -15.24 -17.55
C VAL A 93 1.06 -14.28 -17.99
N ASP A 94 1.03 -13.87 -19.26
CA ASP A 94 1.98 -12.92 -19.84
C ASP A 94 1.84 -11.54 -19.18
N ALA A 95 0.60 -11.04 -19.03
CA ALA A 95 0.33 -9.78 -18.34
C ALA A 95 0.80 -9.80 -16.88
N LEU A 96 0.49 -10.87 -16.13
CA LEU A 96 0.91 -11.00 -14.73
C LEU A 96 2.44 -11.06 -14.62
N THR A 97 3.10 -11.84 -15.48
CA THR A 97 4.56 -11.96 -15.48
C THR A 97 5.23 -10.62 -15.79
N GLU A 98 4.70 -9.88 -16.78
CA GLU A 98 5.21 -8.56 -17.13
C GLU A 98 4.99 -7.53 -16.01
N LEU A 99 3.83 -7.56 -15.33
CA LEU A 99 3.57 -6.67 -14.18
C LEU A 99 4.51 -6.94 -13.01
N VAL A 100 4.73 -8.22 -12.68
CA VAL A 100 5.65 -8.61 -11.61
C VAL A 100 7.09 -8.25 -11.97
N GLN A 101 7.49 -8.40 -13.23
CA GLN A 101 8.79 -7.95 -13.72
C GLN A 101 8.92 -6.42 -13.65
N ALA A 102 7.91 -5.65 -14.07
CA ALA A 102 7.91 -4.20 -13.95
C ALA A 102 8.02 -3.74 -12.48
N GLN A 103 7.41 -4.47 -11.56
CA GLN A 103 7.52 -4.24 -10.13
C GLN A 103 8.92 -4.61 -9.59
N ALA A 104 9.58 -5.62 -10.16
CA ALA A 104 10.95 -6.00 -9.82
C ALA A 104 11.97 -4.93 -10.23
N ASP A 105 11.74 -4.30 -11.38
CA ASP A 105 12.66 -3.31 -11.97
C ASP A 105 12.47 -1.90 -11.39
N THR A 106 11.43 -1.70 -10.57
CA THR A 106 11.08 -0.39 -10.00
C THR A 106 11.50 -0.27 -8.54
N THR A 107 12.03 0.89 -8.15
CA THR A 107 12.12 1.28 -6.73
C THR A 107 10.79 1.93 -6.30
N GLY A 108 9.92 1.20 -5.62
CA GLY A 108 8.59 1.68 -5.22
C GLY A 108 7.47 0.94 -5.96
N PHE A 109 6.35 1.59 -6.26
CA PHE A 109 5.20 0.95 -6.91
C PHE A 109 5.21 1.16 -8.42
N VAL A 110 4.71 0.17 -9.17
CA VAL A 110 4.37 0.37 -10.59
C VAL A 110 3.24 1.40 -10.71
N VAL A 111 3.49 2.44 -11.48
CA VAL A 111 2.57 3.57 -11.71
C VAL A 111 1.43 3.22 -12.68
N LEU A 112 0.29 3.94 -12.56
CA LEU A 112 -0.95 3.60 -13.27
C LEU A 112 -0.83 3.56 -14.80
N HIS A 113 -0.11 4.50 -15.42
CA HIS A 113 0.04 4.47 -16.88
C HIS A 113 0.79 3.22 -17.35
N ARG A 114 1.79 2.76 -16.58
CA ARG A 114 2.53 1.54 -16.88
C ARG A 114 1.66 0.29 -16.71
N TRP A 115 0.78 0.29 -15.72
CA TRP A 115 -0.26 -0.74 -15.58
C TRP A 115 -1.16 -0.80 -16.84
N VAL A 116 -1.66 0.35 -17.29
CA VAL A 116 -2.54 0.43 -18.46
C VAL A 116 -1.82 -0.06 -19.72
N GLU A 117 -0.57 0.38 -19.96
CA GLU A 117 0.24 -0.06 -21.10
C GLU A 117 0.42 -1.58 -21.18
N ILE A 118 0.68 -2.22 -20.02
CA ILE A 118 0.88 -3.67 -19.97
C ILE A 118 -0.45 -4.37 -20.22
N LEU A 119 -1.52 -3.95 -19.54
CA LEU A 119 -2.83 -4.59 -19.68
C LEU A 119 -3.40 -4.43 -21.09
N GLU A 120 -3.29 -3.26 -21.72
CA GLU A 120 -3.81 -3.03 -23.07
C GLU A 120 -3.07 -3.87 -24.12
N ARG A 121 -1.78 -4.15 -23.92
CA ARG A 121 -1.00 -5.01 -24.83
C ARG A 121 -1.51 -6.46 -24.83
N HIS A 122 -1.87 -6.98 -23.67
CA HIS A 122 -2.33 -8.36 -23.51
C HIS A 122 -3.84 -8.51 -23.63
N PHE A 123 -4.60 -7.43 -23.46
CA PHE A 123 -6.06 -7.38 -23.56
C PHE A 123 -6.48 -6.21 -24.47
N PRO A 124 -6.19 -6.28 -25.79
CA PRO A 124 -6.54 -5.21 -26.71
C PRO A 124 -8.07 -5.06 -26.81
N PRO A 125 -8.58 -3.86 -27.15
CA PRO A 125 -9.99 -3.67 -27.38
C PRO A 125 -10.48 -4.61 -28.48
N GLN A 126 -11.61 -5.27 -28.24
CA GLN A 126 -12.29 -6.05 -29.27
C GLN A 126 -12.77 -5.06 -30.33
N LEU A 127 -12.18 -5.12 -31.54
CA LEU A 127 -12.71 -4.39 -32.68
C LEU A 127 -14.08 -4.99 -33.03
N PRO A 128 -15.10 -4.15 -33.30
CA PRO A 128 -16.37 -4.66 -33.77
C PRO A 128 -16.16 -5.44 -35.06
N ASP A 129 -16.71 -6.66 -35.09
CA ASP A 129 -16.61 -7.55 -36.23
C ASP A 129 -17.36 -6.95 -37.43
N PRO A 130 -16.69 -6.62 -38.55
CA PRO A 130 -17.35 -6.02 -39.72
C PRO A 130 -18.38 -6.97 -40.37
N GLU A 131 -18.40 -8.26 -40.02
CA GLU A 131 -19.37 -9.24 -40.55
C GLU A 131 -20.66 -9.37 -39.73
N HIS A 132 -20.82 -8.59 -38.65
CA HIS A 132 -22.09 -8.48 -37.91
C HIS A 132 -22.86 -7.21 -38.27
N THR A 133 -23.20 -7.06 -39.57
CA THR A 133 -24.43 -6.35 -39.93
C THR A 133 -25.62 -7.19 -39.47
N THR A 134 -26.30 -6.74 -38.42
CA THR A 134 -27.63 -7.21 -38.02
C THR A 134 -28.56 -7.19 -39.22
N GLU A 135 -29.07 -8.37 -39.57
CA GLU A 135 -30.26 -8.55 -40.42
C GLU A 135 -31.54 -8.28 -39.60
#